data_AF-A0AAJ5VS96-F1
#
_entry.id   AF-A0AAJ5VS96-F1
#
_cell.length_a   1.000
_cell.length_b   1.000
_cell.length_c   1.000
_cell.angle_alpha   90.00
_cell.angle_beta   90.00
_cell.angle_gamma   90.00
#
_symmetry.space_group_name_H-M   'P 1'
#
loop_
_entity.id
_entity.type
_entity.pdbx_description
1 polymer ?
#
loop_
_entity_poly.entity_id
_entity_poly.type
_entity_poly.pdbx_seq_one_letter_code
_entity_poly.pdbx_strand_id
1 'polypeptide(L)'
;MSKSLKKLDAVLLLHLQHAWERAKVERLDPHMAVKREERVFERLIGIDPTPGKFAGWLSVWRRRSWPEKGLATGVGLSELRAVRHALEQFVEASPYLPTRSRDIGKFRTIEEVRDAAGEIPPSGMRNMRMKTRQDARRQTTHLYDDGTWTVLRLDGPSAARQWGWGTRWCTATSEDSYRRYTLAGDLVVLITPAGKFQLGTASMEFRDEADRDADLQGVLSKAPTGFADAVFSMNEQARGKAHR
;
A
#
# COMPACT_ATOMS: atom_id res chain seq x y z
N MET A 1 -22.05 18.86 6.50
CA MET A 1 -21.76 18.43 5.12
C MET A 1 -20.31 18.77 4.77
N SER A 2 -19.51 17.78 4.38
CA SER A 2 -18.04 17.90 4.20
C SER A 2 -17.64 18.79 3.01
N LYS A 3 -16.59 19.61 3.17
CA LYS A 3 -15.99 20.44 2.10
C LYS A 3 -15.55 19.62 0.87
N SER A 4 -15.24 18.34 1.04
CA SER A 4 -14.81 17.45 -0.06
C SER A 4 -15.94 17.14 -1.05
N LEU A 5 -17.17 16.95 -0.56
CA LEU A 5 -18.34 16.68 -1.39
C LEU A 5 -18.59 17.84 -2.37
N LYS A 6 -18.56 19.08 -1.87
CA LYS A 6 -18.74 20.29 -2.70
C LYS A 6 -17.68 20.43 -3.81
N LYS A 7 -16.45 19.96 -3.57
CA LYS A 7 -15.37 20.03 -4.56
C LYS A 7 -15.58 18.99 -5.67
N LEU A 8 -15.96 17.77 -5.31
CA LEU A 8 -16.25 16.72 -6.28
C LEU A 8 -17.43 17.09 -7.18
N ASP A 9 -18.49 17.66 -6.60
CA ASP A 9 -19.66 18.14 -7.35
C ASP A 9 -19.25 19.20 -8.39
N ALA A 10 -18.41 20.17 -8.00
CA ALA A 10 -17.92 21.19 -8.91
C ALA A 10 -17.09 20.61 -10.07
N VAL A 11 -16.26 19.59 -9.80
CA VAL A 11 -15.47 18.91 -10.84
C VAL A 11 -16.38 18.11 -11.77
N LEU A 12 -17.39 17.42 -11.23
CA LEU A 12 -18.38 16.67 -12.01
C LEU A 12 -19.16 17.61 -12.92
N LEU A 13 -19.73 18.70 -12.40
CA LEU A 13 -20.49 19.67 -13.19
C LEU A 13 -19.67 20.22 -14.36
N LEU A 14 -18.42 20.62 -14.11
CA LEU A 14 -17.51 21.07 -15.15
C LEU A 14 -17.24 19.94 -16.18
N HIS A 15 -17.03 18.71 -15.72
CA HIS A 15 -16.83 17.56 -16.59
C HIS A 15 -18.03 17.31 -17.52
N LEU A 16 -19.25 17.32 -16.98
CA LEU A 16 -20.48 17.11 -17.73
C LEU A 16 -20.77 18.26 -18.70
N GLN A 17 -20.47 19.51 -18.33
CA GLN A 17 -20.57 20.64 -19.24
C GLN A 17 -19.65 20.48 -20.46
N HIS A 18 -18.42 20.03 -20.25
CA HIS A 18 -17.52 19.73 -21.36
C HIS A 18 -18.01 18.54 -22.21
N ALA A 19 -18.59 17.51 -21.60
CA ALA A 19 -19.16 16.38 -22.32
C ALA A 19 -20.33 16.82 -23.22
N TRP A 20 -21.21 17.68 -22.71
CA TRP A 20 -22.32 18.27 -23.45
C TRP A 20 -21.83 19.04 -24.69
N GLU A 21 -20.85 19.94 -24.51
CA GLU A 21 -20.30 20.70 -25.63
C GLU A 21 -19.57 19.81 -26.64
N ARG A 22 -18.81 18.82 -26.16
CA ARG A 22 -18.13 17.88 -27.05
C ARG A 22 -19.12 17.02 -27.84
N ALA A 23 -20.25 16.62 -27.25
CA ALA A 23 -21.29 15.86 -27.93
C ALA A 23 -21.87 16.64 -29.12
N LYS A 24 -22.12 17.95 -28.97
CA LYS A 24 -22.55 18.80 -30.09
C LYS A 24 -21.53 18.80 -31.24
N VAL A 25 -20.24 18.93 -30.90
CA VAL A 25 -19.14 18.92 -31.89
C VAL A 25 -19.11 17.59 -32.65
N GLU A 26 -19.28 16.47 -31.94
CA GLU A 26 -19.28 15.12 -32.51
C GLU A 26 -20.64 14.70 -33.10
N ARG A 27 -21.66 15.58 -33.09
CA ARG A 27 -23.04 15.30 -33.53
C ARG A 27 -23.69 14.10 -32.81
N LEU A 28 -23.38 13.94 -31.54
CA LEU A 28 -23.99 12.96 -30.63
C LEU A 28 -25.14 13.61 -29.85
N ASP A 29 -26.04 12.79 -29.29
CA ASP A 29 -27.05 13.23 -28.33
C ASP A 29 -26.37 13.73 -27.04
N PRO A 30 -26.50 15.04 -26.70
CA PRO A 30 -25.84 15.60 -25.51
C PRO A 30 -26.33 15.03 -24.18
N HIS A 31 -27.62 14.68 -24.07
CA HIS A 31 -28.17 14.08 -22.85
C HIS A 31 -27.61 12.68 -22.61
N MET A 32 -27.53 11.88 -23.67
CA MET A 32 -26.95 10.53 -23.59
C MET A 32 -25.44 10.56 -23.34
N ALA A 33 -24.74 11.57 -23.88
CA ALA A 33 -23.33 11.80 -23.60
C ALA A 33 -23.08 12.16 -22.13
N VAL A 34 -23.86 13.10 -21.58
CA VAL A 34 -23.79 13.48 -20.16
C VAL A 34 -24.04 12.27 -19.26
N LYS A 35 -25.11 11.50 -19.51
CA LYS A 35 -25.43 10.30 -18.72
C LYS A 35 -24.35 9.22 -18.81
N ARG A 36 -23.64 9.14 -19.94
CA ARG A 36 -22.49 8.24 -20.10
C ARG A 36 -21.30 8.71 -19.28
N GLU A 37 -20.92 9.97 -19.43
CA GLU A 37 -19.74 10.51 -18.74
C GLU A 37 -19.95 10.65 -17.22
N GLU A 38 -21.18 10.78 -16.74
CA GLU A 38 -21.50 10.68 -15.30
C GLU A 38 -21.05 9.32 -14.73
N ARG A 39 -21.42 8.22 -15.39
CA ARG A 39 -20.99 6.86 -14.99
C ARG A 39 -19.49 6.63 -15.17
N VAL A 40 -18.87 7.25 -16.18
CA VAL A 40 -17.42 7.18 -16.36
C VAL A 40 -16.74 7.92 -15.22
N PHE A 41 -17.22 9.11 -14.86
CA PHE A 41 -16.68 9.91 -13.77
C PHE A 41 -16.70 9.16 -12.44
N GLU A 42 -17.82 8.50 -12.10
CA GLU A 42 -17.90 7.64 -10.91
C GLU A 42 -16.78 6.58 -10.87
N ARG A 43 -16.51 5.93 -12.01
CA ARG A 43 -15.42 4.94 -12.11
C ARG A 43 -14.04 5.58 -11.97
N LEU A 44 -13.85 6.78 -12.52
CA LEU A 44 -12.60 7.53 -12.36
C LEU A 44 -12.36 7.90 -10.89
N ILE A 45 -13.39 8.36 -10.18
CA ILE A 45 -13.27 8.67 -8.75
C ILE A 45 -13.03 7.38 -7.94
N GLY A 46 -13.66 6.27 -8.32
CA GLY A 46 -13.44 4.98 -7.67
C GLY A 46 -12.01 4.45 -7.75
N ILE A 47 -11.19 4.95 -8.69
CA ILE A 47 -9.76 4.59 -8.80
C ILE A 47 -8.83 5.66 -8.21
N ASP A 48 -9.34 6.79 -7.71
CA ASP A 48 -8.53 7.79 -7.03
C ASP A 48 -8.02 7.20 -5.70
N PRO A 49 -6.70 7.00 -5.52
CA PRO A 49 -6.16 6.49 -4.25
C PRO A 49 -6.25 7.52 -3.13
N THR A 50 -6.71 8.73 -3.42
CA THR A 50 -6.96 9.79 -2.46
C THR A 50 -8.47 10.00 -2.28
N PRO A 51 -8.92 10.63 -1.18
CA PRO A 51 -10.32 11.01 -0.98
C PRO A 51 -10.81 12.14 -1.93
N GLY A 52 -10.64 11.98 -3.25
CA GLY A 52 -11.06 12.92 -4.29
C GLY A 52 -10.09 14.06 -4.58
N LYS A 53 -8.84 13.98 -4.13
CA LYS A 53 -7.83 15.03 -4.36
C LYS A 53 -7.50 15.13 -5.85
N PHE A 54 -7.50 14.02 -6.57
CA PHE A 54 -7.09 13.94 -7.98
C PHE A 54 -8.24 13.97 -8.97
N ALA A 55 -9.49 14.06 -8.51
CA ALA A 55 -10.69 14.18 -9.33
C ALA A 55 -10.56 15.19 -10.49
N GLY A 56 -9.99 16.38 -10.22
CA GLY A 56 -9.78 17.40 -11.24
C GLY A 56 -8.82 16.96 -12.35
N TRP A 57 -7.72 16.30 -11.97
CA TRP A 57 -6.74 15.78 -12.91
C TRP A 57 -7.33 14.62 -13.73
N LEU A 58 -8.01 13.68 -13.08
CA LEU A 58 -8.68 12.54 -13.72
C LEU A 58 -9.74 12.99 -14.74
N SER A 59 -10.54 13.99 -14.37
CA SER A 59 -11.50 14.64 -15.26
C SER A 59 -10.81 15.23 -16.50
N VAL A 60 -9.74 16.02 -16.32
CA VAL A 60 -8.99 16.61 -17.43
C VAL A 60 -8.31 15.54 -18.29
N TRP A 61 -7.69 14.53 -17.69
CA TRP A 61 -7.07 13.41 -18.38
C TRP A 61 -8.07 12.68 -19.28
N ARG A 62 -9.27 12.37 -18.77
CA ARG A 62 -10.35 11.79 -19.58
C ARG A 62 -10.72 12.70 -20.75
N ARG A 63 -10.91 14.00 -20.51
CA ARG A 63 -11.29 14.96 -21.56
C ARG A 63 -10.24 15.09 -22.67
N ARG A 64 -8.96 14.99 -22.34
CA ARG A 64 -7.86 15.03 -23.32
C ARG A 64 -7.93 13.88 -24.32
N SER A 65 -8.56 12.76 -23.97
CA SER A 65 -8.71 11.63 -24.89
C SER A 65 -9.82 11.82 -25.93
N TRP A 66 -10.80 12.71 -25.70
CA TRP A 66 -11.96 12.84 -26.59
C TRP A 66 -11.64 13.31 -28.01
N PRO A 67 -10.72 14.27 -28.25
CA PRO A 67 -10.33 14.65 -29.61
C PRO A 67 -9.83 13.49 -30.46
N GLU A 68 -9.08 12.57 -29.86
CA GLU A 68 -8.42 11.46 -30.56
C GLU A 68 -9.28 10.20 -30.60
N LYS A 69 -9.90 9.84 -29.48
CA LYS A 69 -10.65 8.58 -29.32
C LYS A 69 -12.15 8.76 -29.54
N GLY A 70 -12.66 9.99 -29.52
CA GLY A 70 -14.09 10.31 -29.52
C GLY A 70 -14.71 10.21 -28.12
N LEU A 71 -15.74 11.04 -27.87
CA LEU A 71 -16.47 11.08 -26.61
C LEU A 71 -17.17 9.76 -26.29
N ALA A 72 -17.69 9.10 -27.33
CA ALA A 72 -18.40 7.82 -27.18
C ALA A 72 -17.46 6.68 -26.74
N THR A 73 -16.15 6.79 -26.94
CA THR A 73 -15.20 5.74 -26.57
C THR A 73 -15.03 5.70 -25.06
N GLY A 74 -15.36 4.55 -24.46
CA GLY A 74 -15.21 4.33 -23.02
C GLY A 74 -13.75 4.14 -22.59
N VAL A 75 -13.53 4.15 -21.27
CA VAL A 75 -12.24 3.82 -20.67
C VAL A 75 -12.22 2.33 -20.32
N GLY A 76 -11.25 1.59 -20.86
CA GLY A 76 -11.12 0.15 -20.64
C GLY A 76 -10.63 -0.19 -19.23
N LEU A 77 -10.91 -1.42 -18.77
CA LEU A 77 -10.45 -1.89 -17.44
C LEU A 77 -8.92 -1.88 -17.29
N SER A 78 -8.19 -2.23 -18.35
CA SER A 78 -6.73 -2.19 -18.34
C SER A 78 -6.18 -0.77 -18.18
N GLU A 79 -6.81 0.20 -18.85
CA GLU A 79 -6.44 1.61 -18.75
C GLU A 79 -6.74 2.16 -17.35
N LEU A 80 -7.91 1.84 -16.77
CA LEU A 80 -8.24 2.21 -15.39
C LEU A 80 -7.25 1.62 -14.37
N ARG A 81 -6.83 0.36 -14.54
CA ARG A 81 -5.81 -0.27 -13.68
C ARG A 81 -4.46 0.43 -13.80
N ALA A 82 -4.05 0.78 -15.01
CA ALA A 82 -2.79 1.49 -15.25
C ALA A 82 -2.80 2.88 -14.60
N VAL A 83 -3.90 3.64 -14.75
CA VAL A 83 -4.09 4.94 -14.08
C VAL A 83 -4.01 4.77 -12.56
N ARG A 84 -4.78 3.83 -11.99
CA ARG A 84 -4.79 3.56 -10.54
C ARG A 84 -3.37 3.30 -10.02
N HIS A 85 -2.64 2.41 -10.67
CA HIS A 85 -1.30 2.04 -10.26
C HIS A 85 -0.32 3.22 -10.31
N ALA A 86 -0.36 4.02 -11.38
CA ALA A 86 0.48 5.22 -11.49
C ALA A 86 0.16 6.26 -10.41
N LEU A 87 -1.13 6.46 -10.08
CA LEU A 87 -1.55 7.36 -9.02
C LEU A 87 -1.09 6.87 -7.64
N GLU A 88 -1.17 5.56 -7.36
CA GLU A 88 -0.69 4.97 -6.11
C GLU A 88 0.83 5.19 -5.94
N GLN A 89 1.60 4.90 -6.98
CA GLN A 89 3.05 5.16 -6.99
C GLN A 89 3.37 6.64 -6.76
N PHE A 90 2.64 7.53 -7.41
CA PHE A 90 2.82 8.98 -7.23
C PHE A 90 2.49 9.43 -5.80
N VAL A 91 1.43 8.92 -5.19
CA VAL A 91 1.09 9.22 -3.79
C VAL A 91 2.18 8.76 -2.84
N GLU A 92 2.72 7.56 -3.05
CA GLU A 92 3.81 7.00 -2.24
C GLU A 92 5.10 7.82 -2.39
N ALA A 93 5.45 8.21 -3.62
CA ALA A 93 6.67 8.97 -3.92
C ALA A 93 6.57 10.46 -3.52
N SER A 94 5.40 11.08 -3.65
CA SER A 94 5.18 12.52 -3.50
C SER A 94 5.80 13.16 -2.25
N PRO A 95 5.72 12.58 -1.03
CA PRO A 95 6.37 13.13 0.16
C PRO A 95 7.89 13.30 0.03
N TYR A 96 8.52 12.54 -0.87
CA TYR A 96 9.97 12.49 -1.09
C TYR A 96 10.42 13.23 -2.35
N LEU A 97 9.48 13.64 -3.20
CA LEU A 97 9.76 14.46 -4.37
C LEU A 97 10.05 15.92 -3.98
N PRO A 98 10.78 16.69 -4.81
CA PRO A 98 10.88 18.13 -4.67
C PRO A 98 9.49 18.78 -4.69
N THR A 99 9.27 19.84 -3.90
CA THR A 99 7.94 20.50 -3.78
C THR A 99 7.33 20.85 -5.14
N ARG A 100 8.16 21.27 -6.10
CA ARG A 100 7.74 21.61 -7.47
C ARG A 100 7.13 20.42 -8.24
N SER A 101 7.48 19.19 -7.88
CA SER A 101 7.06 17.95 -8.57
C SER A 101 5.95 17.20 -7.82
N ARG A 102 5.43 17.75 -6.71
CA ARG A 102 4.34 17.12 -5.91
C ARG A 102 2.94 17.44 -6.40
N ASP A 103 2.82 18.41 -7.31
CA ASP A 103 1.54 18.83 -7.86
C ASP A 103 1.21 18.01 -9.11
N ILE A 104 0.27 17.07 -8.95
CA ILE A 104 -0.17 16.21 -10.06
C ILE A 104 -0.75 16.99 -11.23
N GLY A 105 -1.28 18.21 -10.99
CA GLY A 105 -1.90 19.06 -12.01
C GLY A 105 -0.95 19.44 -13.16
N LYS A 106 0.36 19.31 -12.95
CA LYS A 106 1.40 19.61 -13.94
C LYS A 106 1.58 18.54 -14.99
N PHE A 107 1.20 17.30 -14.69
CA PHE A 107 1.37 16.19 -15.60
C PHE A 107 0.18 16.07 -16.55
N ARG A 108 0.44 15.79 -17.81
CA ARG A 108 -0.57 15.67 -18.85
C ARG A 108 -1.05 14.24 -19.04
N THR A 109 -0.12 13.29 -18.93
CA THR A 109 -0.33 11.88 -19.25
C THR A 109 -0.06 10.99 -18.03
N ILE A 110 -0.43 9.71 -18.13
CA ILE A 110 -0.16 8.72 -17.08
C ILE A 110 1.34 8.42 -17.01
N GLU A 111 1.99 8.41 -18.17
CA GLU A 111 3.42 8.19 -18.32
C GLU A 111 4.21 9.26 -17.57
N GLU A 112 3.86 10.54 -17.73
CA GLU A 112 4.50 11.63 -16.99
C GLU A 112 4.29 11.51 -15.47
N VAL A 113 3.11 11.06 -15.01
CA VAL A 113 2.86 10.81 -13.57
C VAL A 113 3.74 9.68 -13.05
N ARG A 114 3.88 8.59 -13.83
CA ARG A 114 4.71 7.45 -13.47
C ARG A 114 6.20 7.82 -13.45
N ASP A 115 6.67 8.53 -14.47
CA ASP A 115 8.06 8.94 -14.58
C ASP A 115 8.45 9.89 -13.44
N ALA A 116 7.55 10.83 -13.09
CA ALA A 116 7.75 11.71 -11.93
C ALA A 116 7.87 10.95 -10.60
N ALA A 117 7.17 9.82 -10.43
CA ALA A 117 7.34 8.97 -9.25
C ALA A 117 8.72 8.29 -9.19
N GLY A 118 9.37 8.11 -10.34
CA GLY A 118 10.74 7.56 -10.45
C GLY A 118 11.86 8.58 -10.18
N GLU A 119 11.59 9.88 -10.25
CA GLU A 119 12.59 10.95 -10.11
C GLU A 119 12.89 11.35 -8.65
N ILE A 120 12.88 10.40 -7.72
CA ILE A 120 13.16 10.71 -6.31
C ILE A 120 14.64 11.10 -6.16
N PRO A 121 14.97 12.32 -5.71
CA PRO A 121 16.36 12.75 -5.55
C PRO A 121 17.06 11.95 -4.43
N PRO A 122 18.40 11.89 -4.38
CA PRO A 122 19.14 11.16 -3.33
C PRO A 122 18.72 11.51 -1.90
N SER A 123 18.40 12.78 -1.62
CA SER A 123 17.88 13.21 -0.32
C SER A 123 16.48 12.64 -0.03
N GLY A 124 15.60 12.60 -1.04
CA GLY A 124 14.29 11.95 -0.98
C GLY A 124 14.42 10.45 -0.72
N MET A 125 15.34 9.77 -1.42
CA MET A 125 15.63 8.35 -1.19
C MET A 125 16.13 8.08 0.24
N ARG A 126 17.01 8.94 0.76
CA ARG A 126 17.47 8.83 2.16
C ARG A 126 16.30 8.99 3.13
N ASN A 127 15.42 9.97 2.93
CA ASN A 127 14.25 10.20 3.77
C ASN A 127 13.25 9.04 3.70
N MET A 128 13.04 8.50 2.49
CA MET A 128 12.22 7.31 2.26
C MET A 128 12.76 6.12 3.05
N ARG A 129 14.07 5.82 2.93
CA ARG A 129 14.73 4.76 3.71
C ARG A 129 14.60 4.96 5.21
N MET A 130 14.77 6.20 5.69
CA MET A 130 14.61 6.50 7.12
C MET A 130 13.18 6.25 7.60
N LYS A 131 12.17 6.69 6.82
CA LYS A 131 10.77 6.43 7.14
C LYS A 131 10.45 4.93 7.11
N THR A 132 10.90 4.19 6.10
CA THR A 132 10.72 2.72 6.06
C THR A 132 11.29 2.05 7.31
N ARG A 133 12.50 2.44 7.75
CA ARG A 133 13.10 1.94 8.99
C ARG A 133 12.29 2.34 10.23
N GLN A 134 11.77 3.56 10.28
CA GLN A 134 10.95 4.03 11.38
C GLN A 134 9.62 3.28 11.47
N ASP A 135 8.96 3.06 10.33
CA ASP A 135 7.71 2.30 10.24
C ASP A 135 7.92 0.85 10.67
N ALA A 136 9.01 0.21 10.22
CA ALA A 136 9.39 -1.12 10.68
C ALA A 136 9.61 -1.16 12.20
N ARG A 137 10.32 -0.20 12.77
CA ARG A 137 10.52 -0.10 14.23
C ARG A 137 9.21 0.07 15.00
N ARG A 138 8.30 0.92 14.51
CA ARG A 138 6.97 1.12 15.14
C ARG A 138 6.10 -0.13 15.07
N GLN A 139 6.34 -0.98 14.08
CA GLN A 139 5.64 -2.25 13.90
C GLN A 139 6.44 -3.44 14.47
N THR A 140 7.47 -3.20 15.28
CA THR A 140 8.25 -4.24 15.95
C THR A 140 8.11 -4.08 17.45
N THR A 141 7.62 -5.11 18.12
CA THR A 141 7.68 -5.19 19.60
C THR A 141 8.84 -6.09 19.99
N HIS A 142 9.80 -5.58 20.78
CA HIS A 142 10.85 -6.40 21.39
C HIS A 142 10.28 -7.09 22.64
N LEU A 143 10.24 -8.42 22.63
CA LEU A 143 9.76 -9.23 23.76
C LEU A 143 10.91 -9.66 24.67
N TYR A 144 12.09 -9.85 24.07
CA TYR A 144 13.33 -10.17 24.77
C TYR A 144 14.50 -9.65 23.96
N ASP A 145 15.52 -9.11 24.62
CA ASP A 145 16.77 -8.69 24.00
C ASP A 145 17.88 -8.63 25.06
N ASP A 146 18.90 -9.49 24.93
CA ASP A 146 20.12 -9.45 25.76
C ASP A 146 21.37 -9.10 24.93
N GLY A 147 21.19 -8.70 23.67
CA GLY A 147 22.26 -8.43 22.70
C GLY A 147 22.81 -9.66 21.97
N THR A 148 22.52 -10.88 22.43
CA THR A 148 22.90 -12.14 21.77
C THR A 148 21.67 -12.91 21.26
N TRP A 149 20.62 -12.90 22.06
CA TRP A 149 19.31 -13.49 21.81
C TRP A 149 18.27 -12.39 21.77
N THR A 150 17.42 -12.43 20.74
CA THR A 150 16.33 -11.45 20.59
C THR A 150 15.05 -12.16 20.18
N VAL A 151 13.94 -11.77 20.79
CA VAL A 151 12.58 -12.15 20.37
C VAL A 151 11.82 -10.91 19.97
N LEU A 152 11.32 -10.90 18.75
CA LEU A 152 10.60 -9.77 18.15
C LEU A 152 9.23 -10.23 17.70
N ARG A 153 8.16 -9.55 18.12
CA ARG A 153 6.86 -9.68 17.46
C ARG A 153 6.76 -8.68 16.32
N LEU A 154 6.28 -9.16 15.17
CA LEU A 154 6.03 -8.38 13.99
C LEU A 154 4.56 -7.93 13.99
N ASP A 155 4.31 -6.66 14.29
CA ASP A 155 2.97 -6.06 14.40
C ASP A 155 2.48 -5.46 13.07
N GLY A 156 3.26 -5.60 11.99
CA GLY A 156 2.85 -5.13 10.68
C GLY A 156 3.77 -5.51 9.52
N PRO A 157 3.33 -5.23 8.27
CA PRO A 157 4.03 -5.63 7.06
C PRO A 157 5.40 -4.95 6.90
N SER A 158 5.60 -3.73 7.42
CA SER A 158 6.91 -3.07 7.37
C SER A 158 7.92 -3.76 8.27
N ALA A 159 7.50 -4.25 9.44
CA ALA A 159 8.37 -5.04 10.31
C ALA A 159 8.70 -6.39 9.68
N ALA A 160 7.71 -7.08 9.10
CA ALA A 160 7.93 -8.35 8.41
C ALA A 160 8.94 -8.24 7.27
N ARG A 161 8.80 -7.21 6.42
CA ARG A 161 9.77 -6.93 5.34
C ARG A 161 11.15 -6.61 5.87
N GLN A 162 11.24 -5.79 6.91
CA GLN A 162 12.52 -5.37 7.48
C GLN A 162 13.28 -6.53 8.13
N TRP A 163 12.60 -7.34 8.94
CA TRP A 163 13.22 -8.42 9.70
C TRP A 163 13.40 -9.69 8.87
N GLY A 164 12.58 -9.89 7.83
CA GLY A 164 12.78 -10.93 6.82
C GLY A 164 13.77 -10.55 5.72
N TRP A 165 14.36 -9.35 5.74
CA TRP A 165 15.40 -8.98 4.78
C TRP A 165 16.56 -9.97 4.81
N GLY A 166 16.95 -10.45 3.63
CA GLY A 166 18.02 -11.46 3.46
C GLY A 166 17.56 -12.90 3.70
N THR A 167 16.30 -13.13 4.03
CA THR A 167 15.71 -14.47 4.19
C THR A 167 14.82 -14.81 2.99
N ARG A 168 14.43 -16.09 2.87
CA ARG A 168 13.45 -16.57 1.88
C ARG A 168 12.03 -16.64 2.41
N TRP A 169 11.77 -16.12 3.62
CA TRP A 169 10.44 -16.19 4.22
C TRP A 169 9.38 -15.58 3.34
N CYS A 170 8.37 -16.38 3.01
CA CYS A 170 7.24 -15.93 2.22
C CYS A 170 6.51 -14.73 2.87
N THR A 171 6.53 -14.59 4.20
CA THR A 171 5.91 -13.49 4.96
C THR A 171 6.50 -12.11 4.69
N ALA A 172 7.75 -12.04 4.23
CA ALA A 172 8.45 -10.78 3.96
C ALA A 172 8.15 -10.22 2.55
N THR A 173 7.40 -10.95 1.72
CA THR A 173 7.22 -10.63 0.29
C THR A 173 6.12 -9.62 0.02
N SER A 174 5.00 -9.70 0.72
CA SER A 174 3.84 -8.82 0.49
C SER A 174 3.01 -8.63 1.76
N GLU A 175 2.14 -7.62 1.75
CA GLU A 175 1.21 -7.41 2.88
C GLU A 175 0.21 -8.56 3.01
N ASP A 176 -0.27 -9.10 1.89
CA ASP A 176 -1.16 -10.26 1.89
C ASP A 176 -0.46 -11.51 2.46
N SER A 177 0.82 -11.70 2.11
CA SER A 177 1.63 -12.79 2.67
C SER A 177 1.77 -12.66 4.17
N TYR A 178 2.08 -11.46 4.70
CA TYR A 178 2.11 -11.20 6.14
C TYR A 178 0.75 -11.50 6.80
N ARG A 179 -0.34 -10.97 6.23
CA ARG A 179 -1.69 -11.12 6.79
C ARG A 179 -2.12 -12.57 6.92
N ARG A 180 -1.75 -13.46 5.98
CA ARG A 180 -2.08 -14.89 6.06
C ARG A 180 -1.61 -15.54 7.37
N TYR A 181 -0.43 -15.15 7.85
CA TYR A 181 0.13 -15.70 9.09
C TYR A 181 -0.44 -15.00 10.33
N THR A 182 -0.67 -13.69 10.25
CA THR A 182 -1.12 -12.93 11.42
C THR A 182 -2.62 -12.92 11.65
N LEU A 183 -3.41 -13.54 10.77
CA LEU A 183 -4.87 -13.67 10.95
C LEU A 183 -5.24 -14.58 12.12
N ALA A 184 -4.45 -15.64 12.35
CA ALA A 184 -4.74 -16.66 13.34
C ALA A 184 -3.92 -16.52 14.63
N GLY A 185 -2.78 -15.82 14.57
CA GLY A 185 -1.89 -15.63 15.72
C GLY A 185 -0.81 -14.60 15.42
N ASP A 186 0.19 -14.54 16.29
CA ASP A 186 1.32 -13.63 16.15
C ASP A 186 2.38 -14.20 15.21
N LEU A 187 3.15 -13.31 14.59
CA LEU A 187 4.34 -13.65 13.83
C LEU A 187 5.57 -13.16 14.60
N VAL A 188 6.41 -14.09 15.02
CA VAL A 188 7.56 -13.82 15.89
C VAL A 188 8.85 -14.15 15.15
N VAL A 189 9.87 -13.32 15.32
CA VAL A 189 11.23 -13.54 14.83
C VAL A 189 12.14 -13.80 16.02
N LEU A 190 12.92 -14.87 15.94
CA LEU A 190 13.96 -15.23 16.90
C LEU A 190 15.31 -14.97 16.25
N ILE A 191 16.13 -14.14 16.87
CA ILE A 191 17.54 -13.94 16.51
C ILE A 191 18.36 -14.66 17.57
N THR A 192 19.20 -15.58 17.13
CA THR A 192 19.97 -16.46 18.02
C THR A 192 21.40 -16.59 17.49
N PRO A 193 22.36 -17.10 18.29
CA PRO A 193 23.69 -17.45 17.80
C PRO A 193 23.69 -18.48 16.65
N ALA A 194 22.65 -19.31 16.54
CA ALA A 194 22.53 -20.32 15.49
C ALA A 194 21.96 -19.76 14.18
N GLY A 195 21.46 -18.52 14.19
CA GLY A 195 20.83 -17.87 13.05
C GLY A 195 19.47 -17.29 13.40
N LYS A 196 18.76 -16.82 12.36
CA LYS A 196 17.44 -16.23 12.46
C LYS A 196 16.35 -17.22 12.12
N PHE A 197 15.27 -17.18 12.90
CA PHE A 197 14.10 -18.02 12.69
C PHE A 197 12.81 -17.19 12.75
N GLN A 198 11.76 -17.73 12.16
CA GLN A 198 10.42 -17.18 12.20
C GLN A 198 9.45 -18.23 12.72
N LEU A 199 8.56 -17.82 13.62
CA LEU A 199 7.50 -18.62 14.20
C LEU A 199 6.14 -17.98 13.92
N GLY A 200 5.25 -18.70 13.25
CA GLY A 200 3.81 -18.40 13.29
C GLY A 200 3.20 -19.06 14.53
N THR A 201 2.75 -18.29 15.52
CA THR A 201 2.38 -18.86 16.83
C THR A 201 1.09 -19.67 16.83
N ALA A 202 0.20 -19.44 15.85
CA ALA A 202 -1.03 -20.21 15.71
C ALA A 202 -0.84 -21.54 14.99
N SER A 203 -0.07 -21.55 13.89
CA SER A 203 0.22 -22.77 13.14
C SER A 203 1.38 -23.57 13.73
N MET A 204 2.17 -22.94 14.61
CA MET A 204 3.45 -23.44 15.11
C MET A 204 4.46 -23.73 13.99
N GLU A 205 4.27 -23.14 12.81
CA GLU A 205 5.25 -23.22 11.72
C GLU A 205 6.51 -22.46 12.12
N PHE A 206 7.63 -23.17 12.20
CA PHE A 206 8.93 -22.63 12.58
C PHE A 206 9.93 -22.83 11.45
N ARG A 207 10.43 -21.71 10.90
CA ARG A 207 11.24 -21.69 9.69
C ARG A 207 12.59 -21.01 9.91
N ASP A 208 13.64 -21.53 9.26
CA ASP A 208 14.96 -20.89 9.19
C ASP A 208 15.05 -19.83 8.09
N GLU A 209 16.18 -19.14 7.96
CA GLU A 209 16.41 -18.09 6.95
C GLU A 209 16.19 -18.53 5.49
N ALA A 210 16.29 -19.83 5.20
CA ALA A 210 16.07 -20.40 3.87
C ALA A 210 14.61 -20.85 3.65
N ASP A 211 13.71 -20.52 4.58
CA ASP A 211 12.30 -20.92 4.61
C ASP A 211 12.08 -22.43 4.78
N ARG A 212 13.07 -23.14 5.38
CA ARG A 212 12.98 -24.58 5.67
C ARG A 212 12.46 -24.79 7.08
N ASP A 213 11.77 -25.92 7.30
CA ASP A 213 11.35 -26.33 8.64
C ASP A 213 12.55 -26.44 9.58
N ALA A 214 12.40 -25.91 10.79
CA ALA A 214 13.41 -25.92 11.84
C ALA A 214 12.86 -26.55 13.13
N ASP A 215 13.76 -26.98 14.01
CA ASP A 215 13.40 -27.54 15.32
C ASP A 215 13.32 -26.45 16.39
N LEU A 216 12.10 -26.07 16.77
CA LEU A 216 11.85 -25.06 17.80
C LEU A 216 12.37 -25.50 19.17
N GLN A 217 12.16 -26.76 19.57
CA GLN A 217 12.61 -27.24 20.87
C GLN A 217 14.14 -27.27 20.93
N GLY A 218 14.79 -27.69 19.85
CA GLY A 218 16.25 -27.66 19.70
C GLY A 218 16.83 -26.25 19.88
N VAL A 219 16.16 -25.22 19.35
CA VAL A 219 16.56 -23.82 19.53
C VAL A 219 16.33 -23.36 20.98
N LEU A 220 15.15 -23.61 21.54
CA LEU A 220 14.78 -23.15 22.89
C LEU A 220 15.59 -23.81 24.01
N SER A 221 16.02 -25.06 23.84
CA SER A 221 16.84 -25.79 24.83
C SER A 221 18.21 -25.13 25.09
N LYS A 222 18.68 -24.29 24.17
CA LYS A 222 19.96 -23.56 24.27
C LYS A 222 19.78 -22.10 24.66
N ALA A 223 18.53 -21.66 24.83
CA ALA A 223 18.20 -20.27 25.06
C ALA A 223 18.38 -19.89 26.54
N PRO A 224 18.67 -18.62 26.84
CA PRO A 224 18.75 -18.12 28.21
C PRO A 224 17.39 -18.14 28.92
N THR A 225 17.42 -18.09 30.25
CA THR A 225 16.22 -18.04 31.10
C THR A 225 15.32 -16.87 30.70
N GLY A 226 14.01 -17.13 30.58
CA GLY A 226 13.00 -16.14 30.20
C GLY A 226 12.83 -15.95 28.69
N PHE A 227 13.73 -16.49 27.85
CA PHE A 227 13.59 -16.42 26.40
C PHE A 227 12.37 -17.22 25.90
N ALA A 228 12.21 -18.45 26.39
CA ALA A 228 11.06 -19.29 26.04
C ALA A 228 9.74 -18.65 26.50
N ASP A 229 9.72 -18.05 27.68
CA ASP A 229 8.56 -17.33 28.19
C ASP A 229 8.22 -16.14 27.28
N ALA A 230 9.22 -15.39 26.80
CA ALA A 230 9.00 -14.30 25.84
C ALA A 230 8.39 -14.80 24.52
N VAL A 231 8.76 -15.98 24.04
CA VAL A 231 8.18 -16.59 22.82
C VAL A 231 6.70 -16.97 23.02
N PHE A 232 6.30 -17.43 24.21
CA PHE A 232 4.97 -17.99 24.46
C PHE A 232 4.01 -17.11 25.29
N SER A 233 4.51 -16.06 25.94
CA SER A 233 3.75 -15.16 26.84
C SER A 233 2.58 -14.42 26.17
N MET A 234 2.45 -14.50 24.85
CA MET A 234 1.43 -13.77 24.08
C MET A 234 0.12 -14.55 23.89
N ASN A 235 0.07 -15.84 24.24
CA ASN A 235 -1.12 -16.67 24.02
C ASN A 235 -2.28 -16.39 25.02
N GLU A 236 -2.03 -15.72 26.15
CA GLU A 236 -3.06 -15.42 27.15
C GLU A 236 -3.85 -14.12 26.87
N GLN A 237 -3.22 -13.10 26.28
CA GLN A 237 -3.90 -11.81 26.02
C GLN A 237 -4.87 -11.84 24.83
N ALA A 238 -4.66 -12.75 23.86
CA ALA A 238 -5.57 -12.94 22.72
C ALA A 238 -6.87 -13.65 23.13
N ARG A 239 -6.83 -14.56 24.11
CA ARG A 239 -8.02 -15.27 24.63
C ARG A 239 -8.92 -14.39 25.51
N GLY A 240 -8.36 -13.39 26.20
CA GLY A 240 -9.13 -12.49 27.08
C GLY A 240 -10.00 -11.44 26.36
N LYS A 241 -9.78 -11.20 25.06
CA LYS A 241 -10.59 -10.23 24.27
C LYS A 241 -11.72 -10.87 23.46
N ALA A 242 -11.78 -12.20 23.35
CA ALA A 242 -12.86 -12.91 22.67
C ALA A 242 -14.10 -13.16 23.56
N HIS A 243 -14.06 -12.73 24.84
CA HIS A 243 -15.14 -12.90 25.83
C HIS A 243 -15.57 -11.56 26.47
N ARG A 244 -15.44 -10.44 25.75
CA ARG A 244 -16.05 -9.16 26.12
C ARG A 244 -16.80 -8.55 24.96
#